data_AF-A0A9R0CWG4-F1
#
_entry.id   AF-A0A9R0CWG4-F1
#
_cell.length_a   1.000
_cell.length_b   1.000
_cell.length_c   1.000
_cell.angle_alpha   90.00
_cell.angle_beta   90.00
_cell.angle_gamma   90.00
#
_symmetry.space_group_name_H-M   'P 1'
#
loop_
_entity.id
_entity.type
_entity.pdbx_description
1 polymer ?
#
loop_
_entity_poly.entity_id
_entity_poly.type
_entity_poly.pdbx_seq_one_letter_code
_entity_poly.pdbx_strand_id
1 'polypeptide(L)'
;MADEDDEGGFGGLYENGHWTWDEQTQGLLFVSDLPPAHVEAVQITSKAPTGTIEFRDDIDLIEQLRYKRRYQRKPTPGKVDLVTLQDVKDIALYTAPVSILSPMLIDLLHLPSTERFLRALIFCCAYYLQIAEEMSKRIADLANKVRTKQCEILENQFRENLSDLRILVAKEYCILLIGGGEMKKFHHMGKEKKRRSLSDKDARLFETFVRMSVQIVYLALGRRNFHQIELECHRVLKSEIFNTVEHTLKTGYHSKMIPEEKKVLMGACVHHVKKLNTRSPLMNEMFCRRPIDFRLMGLGVIKYTQLSTRLDFLHLVVSGPEEKLLESNMSVGLIGMPRSLFDIMLRPIVGQTTEKSKASVIMDLPSVFPDTSAEVRPVSQTQLRRWRNRFIRLTKPTSATVAAAAPVVPARAVSA
;
A
#
# COMPACT_ATOMS: atom_id res chain seq x y z
N MET A 1 47.22 1.69 41.09
CA MET A 1 47.16 0.81 42.28
C MET A 1 46.30 1.56 43.29
N ALA A 2 45.01 1.33 43.47
CA ALA A 2 44.01 0.38 42.98
C ALA A 2 42.65 1.10 43.13
N ASP A 3 41.82 1.16 42.10
CA ASP A 3 40.60 0.34 41.89
C ASP A 3 39.61 0.38 43.07
N GLU A 4 38.55 1.18 42.95
CA GLU A 4 37.24 0.96 43.61
C GLU A 4 36.11 1.42 42.66
N ASP A 5 35.76 0.50 41.76
CA ASP A 5 34.42 0.06 41.36
C ASP A 5 33.38 1.07 40.86
N ASP A 6 33.46 1.27 39.54
CA ASP A 6 32.40 1.70 38.63
C ASP A 6 31.50 0.48 38.29
N GLU A 7 30.71 -0.01 39.25
CA GLU A 7 29.69 -1.04 39.01
C GLU A 7 28.35 -0.38 38.66
N GLY A 8 28.26 0.10 37.41
CA GLY A 8 26.99 0.42 36.78
C GLY A 8 26.12 -0.83 36.67
N GLY A 9 25.23 -1.02 37.65
CA GLY A 9 24.30 -2.14 37.76
C GLY A 9 23.51 -2.39 36.48
N PHE A 10 24.04 -3.29 35.65
CA PHE A 10 23.29 -3.95 34.60
C PHE A 10 22.34 -4.93 35.27
N GLY A 11 21.10 -4.48 35.48
CA GLY A 11 20.08 -5.35 36.05
C GLY A 11 19.90 -6.61 35.20
N GLY A 12 20.42 -7.74 35.68
CA GLY A 12 20.31 -9.04 35.02
C GLY A 12 18.86 -9.41 34.76
N LEU A 13 18.61 -10.15 33.68
CA LEU A 13 17.27 -10.59 33.24
C LEU A 13 16.45 -11.33 34.33
N TYR A 14 17.11 -11.75 35.41
CA TYR A 14 16.56 -12.54 36.50
C TYR A 14 16.74 -11.91 37.90
N GLU A 15 17.16 -10.66 38.01
CA GLU A 15 17.49 -10.06 39.32
C GLU A 15 16.29 -9.86 40.24
N ASN A 16 15.07 -9.80 39.69
CA ASN A 16 13.85 -9.49 40.43
C ASN A 16 12.79 -10.58 40.25
N GLY A 17 13.16 -11.84 40.47
CA GLY A 17 12.22 -12.95 40.44
C GLY A 17 12.82 -14.24 41.02
N HIS A 18 11.97 -15.25 41.15
CA HIS A 18 12.33 -16.57 41.67
C HIS A 18 11.89 -17.68 40.71
N TRP A 19 12.53 -18.84 40.80
CA TRP A 19 12.17 -20.01 40.00
C TRP A 19 11.20 -20.90 40.77
N THR A 20 10.07 -21.24 40.15
CA THR A 20 9.11 -22.19 40.68
C THR A 20 9.05 -23.43 39.79
N TRP A 21 8.90 -24.59 40.42
CA TRP A 21 8.62 -25.83 39.70
C TRP A 21 7.16 -25.84 39.29
N ASP A 22 6.89 -25.95 37.99
CA ASP A 22 5.53 -26.12 37.48
C ASP A 22 5.29 -27.57 37.09
N GLU A 23 4.33 -28.18 37.79
CA GLU A 23 3.95 -29.58 37.58
C GLU A 23 3.28 -29.80 36.22
N GLN A 24 2.65 -28.77 35.61
CA GLN A 24 1.99 -28.91 34.31
C GLN A 24 2.99 -28.95 33.15
N THR A 25 4.03 -28.12 33.21
CA THR A 25 5.08 -28.09 32.19
C THR A 25 6.27 -29.00 32.51
N GLN A 26 6.29 -29.63 33.69
CA GLN A 26 7.40 -30.45 34.20
C GLN A 26 8.73 -29.71 34.07
N GLY A 27 8.75 -28.45 34.49
CA GLY A 27 9.90 -27.57 34.30
C GLY A 27 9.97 -26.42 35.29
N LEU A 28 11.15 -25.81 35.36
CA LEU A 28 11.39 -24.59 36.13
C LEU A 28 10.87 -23.39 35.33
N LEU A 29 9.92 -22.66 35.92
CA LEU A 29 9.42 -21.38 35.40
C LEU A 29 9.98 -20.23 36.23
N PHE A 30 10.46 -19.19 35.56
CA PHE A 30 10.88 -17.96 36.21
C PHE A 30 9.67 -17.06 36.46
N VAL A 31 9.43 -16.71 37.72
CA VAL A 31 8.37 -15.82 38.17
C VAL A 31 8.98 -14.50 38.60
N SER A 32 8.65 -13.41 37.90
CA SER A 32 9.08 -12.06 38.25
C SER A 32 8.33 -11.57 39.49
N ASP A 33 9.06 -11.07 40.49
CA ASP A 33 8.54 -10.45 41.71
C ASP A 33 8.17 -8.97 41.51
N LEU A 34 8.57 -8.38 40.37
CA LEU A 34 8.10 -7.06 39.98
C LEU A 34 6.58 -7.09 39.74
N PRO A 35 5.83 -6.06 40.19
CA PRO A 35 4.43 -5.95 39.84
C PRO A 35 4.29 -6.01 38.32
N PRO A 36 3.29 -6.74 37.78
CA PRO A 36 3.11 -6.86 36.33
C PRO A 36 3.12 -5.46 35.75
N ALA A 37 4.07 -5.20 34.84
CA ALA A 37 4.21 -3.91 34.19
C ALA A 37 2.82 -3.48 33.73
N HIS A 38 2.35 -2.33 34.22
CA HIS A 38 1.09 -1.79 33.79
C HIS A 38 1.19 -1.68 32.26
N VAL A 39 0.50 -2.59 31.56
CA VAL A 39 0.25 -2.41 30.14
C VAL A 39 -0.68 -1.21 30.14
N GLU A 40 -0.10 -0.01 30.05
CA GLU A 40 -0.85 1.20 29.82
C GLU A 40 -1.70 0.89 28.60
N ALA A 41 -3.00 0.70 28.84
CA ALA A 41 -3.95 0.59 27.76
C ALA A 41 -3.84 1.92 27.03
N VAL A 42 -3.10 1.93 25.92
CA VAL A 42 -2.91 3.11 25.09
C VAL A 42 -4.31 3.64 24.85
N GLN A 43 -4.61 4.80 25.43
CA GLN A 43 -5.91 5.42 25.26
C GLN A 43 -5.99 5.87 23.80
N ILE A 44 -6.54 4.99 22.96
CA ILE A 44 -6.86 5.32 21.58
C ILE A 44 -7.90 6.43 21.70
N THR A 45 -7.50 7.65 21.35
CA THR A 45 -8.40 8.80 21.30
C THR A 45 -9.63 8.42 20.47
N SER A 46 -10.81 8.96 20.76
CA SER A 46 -12.03 8.58 20.05
C SER A 46 -12.17 9.30 18.69
N LYS A 47 -11.69 10.54 18.59
CA LYS A 47 -11.84 11.39 17.38
C LYS A 47 -10.74 11.15 16.34
N ALA A 48 -11.14 10.76 15.12
CA ALA A 48 -10.21 10.51 14.01
C ALA A 48 -9.09 11.57 13.98
N PRO A 49 -7.82 11.18 13.86
CA PRO A 49 -6.73 12.12 13.95
C PRO A 49 -6.77 13.03 12.71
N THR A 50 -7.28 14.25 12.89
CA THR A 50 -7.39 15.26 11.83
C THR A 50 -6.16 16.18 11.76
N GLY A 51 -5.25 16.07 12.74
CA GLY A 51 -4.01 16.86 12.79
C GLY A 51 -2.86 16.27 11.94
N THR A 52 -1.73 16.97 11.96
CA THR A 52 -0.45 16.49 11.44
C THR A 52 -0.03 15.28 12.26
N ILE A 53 0.16 14.14 11.59
CA ILE A 53 0.64 12.91 12.19
C ILE A 53 2.07 12.77 11.72
N GLU A 54 3.00 12.88 12.66
CA GLU A 54 4.42 12.83 12.36
C GLU A 54 4.94 11.42 12.64
N PHE A 55 5.56 10.82 11.62
CA PHE A 55 6.29 9.58 11.76
C PHE A 55 7.69 9.90 12.26
N ARG A 56 8.26 9.02 13.09
CA ARG A 56 9.63 9.18 13.57
C ARG A 56 10.61 8.89 12.45
N ASP A 57 11.15 9.93 11.83
CA ASP A 57 12.11 9.77 10.72
C ASP A 57 13.52 9.43 11.23
N ASP A 58 13.95 10.04 12.33
CA ASP A 58 15.26 9.84 12.96
C ASP A 58 15.14 9.07 14.27
N ILE A 59 15.26 7.76 14.15
CA ILE A 59 15.28 6.81 15.25
C ILE A 59 16.73 6.64 15.74
N ASP A 60 16.93 6.63 17.06
CA ASP A 60 18.26 6.48 17.64
C ASP A 60 18.88 5.09 17.34
N LEU A 61 20.18 4.95 17.57
CA LEU A 61 20.88 3.70 17.26
C LEU A 61 20.35 2.51 18.10
N ILE A 62 19.91 2.78 19.33
CA ILE A 62 19.40 1.76 20.26
C ILE A 62 18.08 1.18 19.74
N GLU A 63 17.14 2.04 19.34
CA GLU A 63 15.87 1.67 18.75
C GLU A 63 16.06 1.02 17.38
N GLN A 64 17.02 1.46 16.56
CA GLN A 64 17.36 0.76 15.31
C GLN A 64 17.86 -0.66 15.58
N LEU A 65 18.73 -0.85 16.58
CA LEU A 65 19.20 -2.18 16.98
C LEU A 65 18.05 -3.03 17.55
N ARG A 66 17.12 -2.43 18.29
CA ARG A 66 15.90 -3.09 18.76
C ARG A 66 15.04 -3.56 17.59
N TYR A 67 14.86 -2.72 16.58
CA TYR A 67 14.14 -3.07 15.35
C TYR A 67 14.82 -4.23 14.62
N LYS A 68 16.13 -4.12 14.36
CA LYS A 68 16.93 -5.18 13.72
C LYS A 68 16.82 -6.51 14.46
N ARG A 69 16.81 -6.49 15.78
CA ARG A 69 16.74 -7.71 16.61
C ARG A 69 15.36 -8.35 16.57
N ARG A 70 14.28 -7.57 16.79
CA ARG A 70 12.93 -8.09 17.06
C ARG A 70 11.97 -8.12 15.87
N TYR A 71 12.07 -7.16 14.96
CA TYR A 71 11.06 -6.96 13.91
C TYR A 71 11.62 -7.22 12.51
N GLN A 72 12.87 -6.86 12.26
CA GLN A 72 13.46 -7.00 10.94
C GLN A 72 13.57 -8.47 10.52
N ARG A 73 13.03 -8.80 9.34
CA ARG A 73 13.12 -10.14 8.74
C ARG A 73 14.57 -10.60 8.67
N LYS A 74 14.82 -11.84 9.12
CA LYS A 74 16.13 -12.49 9.04
C LYS A 74 16.36 -13.08 7.64
N PRO A 75 17.58 -13.01 7.11
CA PRO A 75 17.89 -13.62 5.82
C PRO A 75 17.76 -15.14 5.92
N THR A 76 17.08 -15.74 4.94
CA THR A 76 16.94 -17.19 4.85
C THR A 76 18.12 -17.75 4.05
N PRO A 77 18.88 -18.73 4.59
CA PRO A 77 19.98 -19.36 3.85
C PRO A 77 19.51 -19.91 2.50
N GLY A 78 20.25 -19.62 1.43
CA GLY A 78 19.95 -20.09 0.07
C GLY A 78 18.89 -19.29 -0.69
N LYS A 79 18.29 -18.25 -0.09
CA LYS A 79 17.42 -17.30 -0.80
C LYS A 79 18.11 -15.94 -0.93
N VAL A 80 17.86 -15.27 -2.05
CA VAL A 80 18.35 -13.90 -2.26
C VAL A 80 17.62 -12.97 -1.29
N ASP A 81 18.37 -12.19 -0.51
CA ASP A 81 17.78 -11.25 0.43
C ASP A 81 17.46 -9.92 -0.26
N LEU A 82 16.20 -9.77 -0.66
CA LEU A 82 15.66 -8.59 -1.33
C LEU A 82 14.84 -7.75 -0.37
N VAL A 83 14.73 -6.45 -0.65
CA VAL A 83 13.77 -5.58 0.03
C VAL A 83 12.37 -5.97 -0.45
N THR A 84 11.53 -6.33 0.51
CA THR A 84 10.13 -6.71 0.28
C THR A 84 9.17 -5.60 0.69
N LEU A 85 7.92 -5.63 0.20
CA LEU A 85 6.87 -4.75 0.72
C LEU A 85 6.69 -4.93 2.24
N GLN A 86 6.88 -6.14 2.76
CA GLN A 86 6.80 -6.39 4.19
C GLN A 86 7.88 -5.62 4.96
N ASP A 87 9.13 -5.61 4.47
CA ASP A 87 10.21 -4.84 5.10
C ASP A 87 9.85 -3.34 5.19
N VAL A 88 9.21 -2.79 4.16
CA VAL A 88 8.73 -1.39 4.15
C VAL A 88 7.57 -1.17 5.14
N LYS A 89 6.59 -2.09 5.17
CA LYS A 89 5.46 -2.05 6.12
C LYS A 89 5.96 -2.09 7.58
N ASP A 90 6.93 -2.94 7.87
CA ASP A 90 7.48 -3.10 9.22
C ASP A 90 8.14 -1.81 9.71
N ILE A 91 8.89 -1.12 8.85
CA ILE A 91 9.48 0.19 9.19
C ILE A 91 8.39 1.25 9.37
N ALA A 92 7.40 1.29 8.48
CA ALA A 92 6.28 2.24 8.59
C ALA A 92 5.53 2.04 9.91
N LEU A 93 5.28 0.80 10.31
CA LEU A 93 4.61 0.47 11.58
C LEU A 93 5.49 0.82 12.80
N TYR A 94 6.80 0.57 12.72
CA TYR A 94 7.73 0.85 13.82
C TYR A 94 7.94 2.36 14.07
N THR A 95 7.90 3.15 13.00
CA THR A 95 8.05 4.61 13.02
C THR A 95 6.74 5.35 13.27
N ALA A 96 5.59 4.66 13.17
CA ALA A 96 4.27 5.24 13.36
C ALA A 96 4.04 5.70 14.81
N PRO A 97 3.31 6.82 15.01
CA PRO A 97 2.88 7.20 16.35
C PRO A 97 1.84 6.20 16.88
N VAL A 98 1.97 5.84 18.16
CA VAL A 98 1.12 4.84 18.81
C VAL A 98 -0.37 5.21 18.75
N SER A 99 -0.68 6.52 18.70
CA SER A 99 -2.05 7.05 18.61
C SER A 99 -2.83 6.66 17.34
N ILE A 100 -2.13 6.26 16.27
CA ILE A 100 -2.75 5.83 15.01
C ILE A 100 -2.77 4.32 14.84
N LEU A 101 -1.97 3.61 15.65
CA LEU A 101 -1.86 2.17 15.58
C LEU A 101 -3.07 1.52 16.26
N SER A 102 -3.62 0.51 15.59
CA SER A 102 -4.65 -0.35 16.16
C SER A 102 -4.50 -1.75 15.57
N PRO A 103 -4.89 -2.82 16.31
CA PRO A 103 -4.88 -4.18 15.76
C PRO A 103 -5.67 -4.27 14.44
N MET A 104 -6.77 -3.54 14.34
CA MET A 104 -7.59 -3.47 13.14
C MET A 104 -6.82 -2.92 11.92
N LEU A 105 -6.02 -1.86 12.11
CA LEU A 105 -5.19 -1.29 11.05
C LEU A 105 -4.06 -2.24 10.66
N ILE A 106 -3.41 -2.88 11.65
CA ILE A 106 -2.33 -3.83 11.42
C ILE A 106 -2.85 -5.03 10.62
N ASP A 107 -3.96 -5.63 11.03
CA ASP A 107 -4.58 -6.75 10.31
C ASP A 107 -5.00 -6.36 8.89
N LEU A 108 -5.49 -5.12 8.70
CA LEU A 108 -5.85 -4.59 7.39
C LEU A 108 -4.62 -4.51 6.47
N LEU A 109 -3.47 -4.03 6.97
CA LEU A 109 -2.22 -3.91 6.22
C LEU A 109 -1.59 -5.24 5.79
N HIS A 110 -1.99 -6.35 6.42
CA HIS A 110 -1.51 -7.71 6.12
C HIS A 110 -2.48 -8.51 5.24
N LEU A 111 -3.59 -7.91 4.77
CA LEU A 111 -4.45 -8.57 3.80
C LEU A 111 -3.82 -8.59 2.40
N PRO A 112 -3.96 -9.69 1.63
CA PRO A 112 -3.50 -9.76 0.24
C PRO A 112 -4.05 -8.66 -0.68
N SER A 113 -5.31 -8.26 -0.46
CA SER A 113 -5.91 -7.12 -1.19
C SER A 113 -5.26 -5.79 -0.87
N THR A 114 -4.87 -5.58 0.39
CA THR A 114 -4.12 -4.38 0.80
C THR A 114 -2.70 -4.40 0.25
N GLU A 115 -2.06 -5.57 0.19
CA GLU A 115 -0.73 -5.69 -0.42
C GLU A 115 -0.76 -5.33 -1.90
N ARG A 116 -1.73 -5.86 -2.66
CA ARG A 116 -1.92 -5.48 -4.07
C ARG A 116 -2.23 -3.98 -4.20
N PHE A 117 -3.05 -3.43 -3.32
CA PHE A 117 -3.33 -1.99 -3.28
C PHE A 117 -2.05 -1.17 -3.08
N LEU A 118 -1.24 -1.50 -2.07
CA LEU A 118 -0.02 -0.78 -1.73
C LEU A 118 1.00 -0.89 -2.87
N ARG A 119 1.23 -2.08 -3.45
CA ARG A 119 2.12 -2.24 -4.61
C ARG A 119 1.66 -1.41 -5.80
N ALA A 120 0.37 -1.46 -6.13
CA ALA A 120 -0.19 -0.65 -7.20
C ALA A 120 -0.07 0.85 -6.91
N LEU A 121 -0.26 1.28 -5.66
CA LEU A 121 -0.16 2.69 -5.27
C LEU A 121 1.28 3.18 -5.35
N ILE A 122 2.25 2.43 -4.80
CA ILE A 122 3.68 2.74 -4.91
C ILE A 122 4.06 2.89 -6.38
N PHE A 123 3.64 1.93 -7.20
CA PHE A 123 3.95 1.94 -8.63
C PHE A 123 3.29 3.10 -9.38
N CYS A 124 2.02 3.41 -9.08
CA CYS A 124 1.32 4.55 -9.64
C CYS A 124 1.98 5.88 -9.24
N CYS A 125 2.41 6.03 -7.98
CA CYS A 125 3.09 7.23 -7.49
C CYS A 125 4.49 7.36 -8.09
N ALA A 126 5.26 6.27 -8.20
CA ALA A 126 6.55 6.28 -8.89
C ALA A 126 6.43 6.83 -10.33
N TYR A 127 5.50 6.27 -11.11
CA TYR A 127 5.28 6.71 -12.48
C TYR A 127 4.73 8.15 -12.53
N TYR A 128 3.85 8.54 -11.61
CA TYR A 128 3.37 9.91 -11.50
C TYR A 128 4.52 10.91 -11.30
N LEU A 129 5.43 10.65 -10.35
CA LEU A 129 6.58 11.53 -10.10
C LEU A 129 7.49 11.62 -11.33
N GLN A 130 7.77 10.50 -11.98
CA GLN A 130 8.56 10.46 -13.21
C GLN A 130 7.92 11.30 -14.33
N ILE A 131 6.62 11.14 -14.55
CA ILE A 131 5.91 11.90 -15.59
C ILE A 131 5.76 13.37 -15.21
N ALA A 132 5.59 13.72 -13.95
CA ALA A 132 5.57 15.12 -13.50
C ALA A 132 6.90 15.82 -13.78
N GLU A 133 8.03 15.15 -13.52
CA GLU A 133 9.35 15.67 -13.84
C GLU A 133 9.57 15.79 -15.35
N GLU A 134 9.19 14.77 -16.12
CA GLU A 134 9.30 14.78 -17.59
C GLU A 134 8.44 15.90 -18.20
N MET A 135 7.21 16.08 -17.73
CA MET A 135 6.36 17.20 -18.16
C MET A 135 7.00 18.54 -17.82
N SER A 136 7.54 18.71 -16.60
CA SER A 136 8.22 19.94 -16.19
C SER A 136 9.40 20.28 -17.11
N LYS A 137 10.26 19.30 -17.43
CA LYS A 137 11.38 19.46 -18.37
C LYS A 137 10.89 19.89 -19.75
N ARG A 138 9.86 19.21 -20.27
CA ARG A 138 9.28 19.51 -21.59
C ARG A 138 8.68 20.89 -21.67
N ILE A 139 8.05 21.37 -20.59
CA ILE A 139 7.48 22.71 -20.53
C ILE A 139 8.57 23.78 -20.60
N ALA A 140 9.66 23.58 -19.86
CA ALA A 140 10.83 24.45 -19.93
C ALA A 140 11.44 24.46 -21.35
N ASP A 141 11.51 23.30 -22.00
CA ASP A 141 12.01 23.16 -23.37
C ASP A 141 11.11 23.84 -24.41
N LEU A 142 9.79 23.68 -24.27
CA LEU A 142 8.78 24.27 -25.16
C LEU A 142 8.68 25.78 -25.03
N ALA A 143 9.16 26.38 -23.94
CA ALA A 143 9.28 27.83 -23.84
C ALA A 143 10.13 28.42 -24.99
N ASN A 144 11.06 27.63 -25.54
CA ASN A 144 11.98 28.02 -26.60
C ASN A 144 11.73 27.28 -27.93
N LYS A 145 10.72 26.39 -28.03
CA LYS A 145 10.51 25.49 -29.17
C LYS A 145 9.04 25.44 -29.59
N VAL A 146 8.80 25.25 -30.88
CA VAL A 146 7.43 25.08 -31.41
C VAL A 146 6.92 23.69 -31.05
N ARG A 147 5.70 23.63 -30.50
CA ARG A 147 5.00 22.39 -30.18
C ARG A 147 4.64 21.62 -31.45
N THR A 148 4.92 20.32 -31.47
CA THR A 148 4.64 19.43 -32.61
C THR A 148 3.55 18.41 -32.29
N LYS A 149 2.98 17.77 -33.32
CA LYS A 149 2.01 16.67 -33.14
C LYS A 149 2.60 15.49 -32.34
N GLN A 150 3.91 15.29 -32.41
CA GLN A 150 4.58 14.24 -31.65
C GLN A 150 4.50 14.48 -30.13
N CYS A 151 4.46 15.75 -29.71
CA CYS A 151 4.24 16.10 -28.30
C CYS A 151 2.88 15.58 -27.81
N GLU A 152 1.83 15.78 -28.60
CA GLU A 152 0.47 15.34 -28.23
C GLU A 152 0.36 13.81 -28.16
N ILE A 153 0.99 13.09 -29.09
CA ILE A 153 1.01 11.62 -29.09
C ILE A 153 1.66 11.10 -27.80
N LEU A 154 2.83 11.63 -27.44
CA LEU A 154 3.56 11.21 -26.25
C LEU A 154 2.81 11.57 -24.95
N GLU A 155 2.27 12.78 -24.87
CA GLU A 155 1.47 13.21 -23.71
C GLU A 155 0.20 12.36 -23.53
N ASN A 156 -0.44 11.98 -24.64
CA ASN A 156 -1.56 11.04 -24.60
C ASN A 156 -1.09 9.66 -24.08
N GLN A 157 0.07 9.16 -24.51
CA GLN A 157 0.64 7.92 -23.98
C GLN A 157 0.89 8.00 -22.47
N PHE A 158 1.50 9.09 -21.98
CA PHE A 158 1.71 9.31 -20.56
C PHE A 158 0.39 9.32 -19.78
N ARG A 159 -0.62 10.02 -20.30
CA ARG A 159 -1.95 10.09 -19.70
C ARG A 159 -2.61 8.71 -19.62
N GLU A 160 -2.64 7.96 -20.73
CA GLU A 160 -3.29 6.64 -20.76
C GLU A 160 -2.56 5.65 -19.84
N ASN A 161 -1.22 5.68 -19.82
CA ASN A 161 -0.41 4.88 -18.90
C ASN A 161 -0.76 5.21 -17.43
N LEU A 162 -0.79 6.49 -17.05
CA LEU A 162 -1.19 6.89 -15.69
C LEU A 162 -2.60 6.43 -15.35
N SER A 163 -3.55 6.58 -16.27
CA SER A 163 -4.93 6.13 -16.03
C SER A 163 -5.03 4.61 -15.89
N ASP A 164 -4.22 3.82 -16.60
CA ASP A 164 -4.17 2.36 -16.41
C ASP A 164 -3.61 1.98 -15.04
N LEU A 165 -2.53 2.64 -14.61
CA LEU A 165 -1.97 2.40 -13.27
C LEU A 165 -2.97 2.78 -12.17
N ARG A 166 -3.72 3.86 -12.35
CA ARG A 166 -4.80 4.24 -11.44
C ARG A 166 -5.90 3.20 -11.37
N ILE A 167 -6.22 2.49 -12.46
CA ILE A 167 -7.18 1.38 -12.42
C ILE A 167 -6.68 0.23 -11.53
N LEU A 168 -5.38 -0.06 -11.55
CA LEU A 168 -4.78 -1.10 -10.68
C LEU A 168 -4.95 -0.75 -9.20
N VAL A 169 -4.81 0.53 -8.84
CA VAL A 169 -5.09 1.02 -7.49
C VAL A 169 -6.60 1.00 -7.21
N ALA A 170 -7.39 1.49 -8.15
CA ALA A 170 -8.82 1.73 -7.98
C ALA A 170 -9.62 0.45 -7.79
N LYS A 171 -9.24 -0.66 -8.43
CA LYS A 171 -9.93 -1.95 -8.25
C LYS A 171 -9.83 -2.45 -6.81
N GLU A 172 -8.64 -2.37 -6.21
CA GLU A 172 -8.43 -2.81 -4.82
C GLU A 172 -9.03 -1.79 -3.84
N TYR A 173 -8.91 -0.49 -4.14
CA TYR A 173 -9.54 0.56 -3.34
C TYR A 173 -11.07 0.41 -3.27
N CYS A 174 -11.73 0.15 -4.40
CA CYS A 174 -13.17 -0.08 -4.41
C CYS A 174 -13.55 -1.31 -3.58
N ILE A 175 -12.74 -2.37 -3.58
CA ILE A 175 -12.96 -3.56 -2.74
C ILE A 175 -12.89 -3.20 -1.26
N LEU A 176 -11.91 -2.38 -0.86
CA LEU A 176 -11.79 -1.86 0.50
C LEU A 176 -13.02 -1.04 0.90
N LEU A 177 -13.45 -0.10 0.05
CA LEU A 177 -14.59 0.78 0.33
C LEU A 177 -15.92 0.05 0.50
N ILE A 178 -16.18 -1.01 -0.28
CA ILE A 178 -17.45 -1.75 -0.22
C ILE A 178 -17.41 -2.94 0.74
N GLY A 179 -16.27 -3.20 1.39
CA GLY A 179 -16.09 -4.36 2.25
C GLY A 179 -16.16 -5.70 1.49
N GLY A 180 -15.64 -5.74 0.27
CA GLY A 180 -15.64 -6.94 -0.57
C GLY A 180 -14.62 -7.99 -0.12
N GLY A 181 -14.95 -9.28 -0.27
CA GLY A 181 -14.03 -10.38 0.05
C GLY A 181 -13.51 -10.33 1.50
N GLU A 182 -12.18 -10.34 1.65
CA GLU A 182 -11.49 -10.31 2.94
C GLU A 182 -11.72 -9.01 3.73
N MET A 183 -12.14 -7.94 3.06
CA MET A 183 -12.45 -6.64 3.68
C MET A 183 -13.77 -6.64 4.46
N LYS A 184 -14.60 -7.69 4.30
CA LYS A 184 -15.90 -7.81 4.98
C LYS A 184 -15.79 -7.65 6.50
N LYS A 185 -14.71 -8.17 7.12
CA LYS A 185 -14.54 -8.10 8.59
C LYS A 185 -14.36 -6.66 9.08
N PHE A 186 -13.69 -5.83 8.30
CA PHE A 186 -13.38 -4.43 8.63
C PHE A 186 -14.54 -3.47 8.33
N HIS A 187 -15.33 -3.76 7.30
CA HIS A 187 -16.41 -2.87 6.87
C HIS A 187 -17.62 -2.92 7.81
N HIS A 188 -18.14 -1.77 8.23
CA HIS A 188 -19.27 -1.70 9.17
C HIS A 188 -20.60 -2.18 8.57
N MET A 189 -20.84 -2.04 7.26
CA MET A 189 -22.07 -2.53 6.62
C MET A 189 -21.91 -3.94 6.03
N GLY A 190 -22.98 -4.73 6.11
CA GLY A 190 -23.07 -6.07 5.55
C GLY A 190 -24.47 -6.66 5.78
N LYS A 191 -24.79 -7.79 5.13
CA LYS A 191 -26.10 -8.45 5.29
C LYS A 191 -26.41 -8.80 6.75
N GLU A 192 -25.38 -9.17 7.51
CA GLU A 192 -25.47 -9.62 8.92
C GLU A 192 -25.06 -8.52 9.92
N LYS A 193 -24.73 -7.32 9.44
CA LYS A 193 -24.28 -6.20 10.29
C LYS A 193 -25.38 -5.16 10.44
N LYS A 194 -25.35 -4.41 11.54
CA LYS A 194 -26.27 -3.28 11.76
C LYS A 194 -26.15 -2.29 10.59
N ARG A 195 -27.26 -1.90 9.98
CA ARG A 195 -27.32 -0.89 8.90
C ARG A 195 -27.19 0.54 9.42
N ARG A 196 -26.36 0.75 10.45
CA ARG A 196 -26.04 2.07 10.99
C ARG A 196 -24.62 2.41 10.57
N SER A 197 -24.43 3.57 9.96
CA SER A 197 -23.10 4.09 9.63
C SER A 197 -22.29 4.26 10.92
N LEU A 198 -21.13 3.63 11.02
CA LEU A 198 -20.16 3.89 12.09
C LEU A 198 -19.16 4.94 11.61
N SER A 199 -19.69 6.11 11.21
CA SER A 199 -18.95 7.17 10.50
C SER A 199 -17.58 7.44 11.12
N ASP A 200 -17.50 7.52 12.44
CA ASP A 200 -16.27 7.92 13.13
C ASP A 200 -15.23 6.80 13.17
N LYS A 201 -15.67 5.55 13.32
CA LYS A 201 -14.78 4.37 13.28
C LYS A 201 -14.23 4.17 11.89
N ASP A 202 -15.10 4.19 10.88
CA ASP A 202 -14.68 4.00 9.48
C ASP A 202 -13.84 5.19 9.00
N ALA A 203 -14.21 6.42 9.37
CA ALA A 203 -13.40 7.60 9.07
C ALA A 203 -12.03 7.51 9.74
N ARG A 204 -11.93 7.14 11.02
CA ARG A 204 -10.64 6.94 11.69
C ARG A 204 -9.80 5.87 10.99
N LEU A 205 -10.37 4.71 10.69
CA LEU A 205 -9.65 3.63 10.03
C LEU A 205 -9.18 4.08 8.63
N PHE A 206 -10.04 4.76 7.87
CA PHE A 206 -9.68 5.28 6.56
C PHE A 206 -8.58 6.34 6.64
N GLU A 207 -8.71 7.32 7.55
CA GLU A 207 -7.75 8.40 7.73
C GLU A 207 -6.36 7.91 8.19
N THR A 208 -6.32 6.91 9.06
CA THR A 208 -5.08 6.27 9.49
C THR A 208 -4.50 5.37 8.39
N PHE A 209 -5.35 4.65 7.65
CA PHE A 209 -4.94 3.86 6.49
C PHE A 209 -4.31 4.70 5.38
N VAL A 210 -4.92 5.84 5.03
CA VAL A 210 -4.36 6.76 4.01
C VAL A 210 -2.98 7.25 4.44
N ARG A 211 -2.81 7.67 5.71
CA ARG A 211 -1.51 8.13 6.21
C ARG A 211 -0.45 7.04 6.24
N MET A 212 -0.80 5.84 6.68
CA MET A 212 0.09 4.68 6.59
C MET A 212 0.47 4.39 5.14
N SER A 213 -0.48 4.48 4.21
CA SER A 213 -0.22 4.28 2.78
C SER A 213 0.74 5.31 2.23
N VAL A 214 0.57 6.61 2.56
CA VAL A 214 1.51 7.68 2.20
C VAL A 214 2.91 7.38 2.72
N GLN A 215 3.04 7.01 4.01
CA GLN A 215 4.33 6.69 4.60
C GLN A 215 4.99 5.47 3.93
N ILE A 216 4.23 4.41 3.66
CA ILE A 216 4.73 3.23 2.96
C ILE A 216 5.22 3.59 1.56
N VAL A 217 4.47 4.42 0.82
CA VAL A 217 4.88 4.89 -0.51
C VAL A 217 6.15 5.73 -0.43
N TYR A 218 6.22 6.68 0.50
CA TYR A 218 7.39 7.51 0.72
C TYR A 218 8.65 6.69 1.04
N LEU A 219 8.54 5.71 1.93
CA LEU A 219 9.63 4.80 2.27
C LEU A 219 10.04 3.92 1.09
N ALA A 220 9.05 3.34 0.39
CA ALA A 220 9.30 2.50 -0.78
C ALA A 220 9.96 3.25 -1.93
N LEU A 221 9.68 4.55 -2.09
CA LEU A 221 10.32 5.42 -3.09
C LEU A 221 11.59 6.11 -2.56
N GLY A 222 12.18 5.56 -1.49
CA GLY A 222 13.46 5.96 -0.95
C GLY A 222 13.51 7.36 -0.37
N ARG A 223 12.42 7.78 0.27
CA ARG A 223 12.32 9.00 1.09
C ARG A 223 12.50 10.31 0.33
N ARG A 224 12.03 10.37 -0.92
CA ARG A 224 12.05 11.57 -1.75
C ARG A 224 10.65 12.07 -2.04
N ASN A 225 10.53 13.35 -2.40
CA ASN A 225 9.29 13.95 -2.91
C ASN A 225 8.06 13.77 -1.98
N PHE A 226 8.25 13.75 -0.65
CA PHE A 226 7.18 13.48 0.34
C PHE A 226 5.90 14.29 0.05
N HIS A 227 6.03 15.62 -0.08
CA HIS A 227 4.90 16.50 -0.33
C HIS A 227 4.14 16.16 -1.61
N GLN A 228 4.83 15.79 -2.69
CA GLN A 228 4.17 15.42 -3.96
C GLN A 228 3.47 14.06 -3.84
N ILE A 229 4.09 13.10 -3.15
CA ILE A 229 3.49 11.79 -2.85
C ILE A 229 2.22 11.97 -2.02
N GLU A 230 2.31 12.74 -0.95
CA GLU A 230 1.20 12.99 -0.04
C GLU A 230 0.03 13.71 -0.75
N LEU A 231 0.33 14.75 -1.54
CA LEU A 231 -0.65 15.46 -2.35
C LEU A 231 -1.35 14.53 -3.36
N GLU A 232 -0.59 13.72 -4.12
CA GLU A 232 -1.16 12.81 -5.11
C GLU A 232 -1.99 11.71 -4.45
N CYS A 233 -1.51 11.08 -3.36
CA CYS A 233 -2.25 10.07 -2.63
C CYS A 233 -3.59 10.60 -2.11
N HIS A 234 -3.58 11.78 -1.45
CA HIS A 234 -4.80 12.41 -0.97
C HIS A 234 -5.74 12.77 -2.12
N ARG A 235 -5.20 13.29 -3.23
CA ARG A 235 -6.00 13.64 -4.41
C ARG A 235 -6.69 12.40 -4.97
N VAL A 236 -5.97 11.31 -5.23
CA VAL A 236 -6.56 10.12 -5.88
C VAL A 236 -7.54 9.37 -4.96
N LEU A 237 -7.30 9.35 -3.64
CA LEU A 237 -8.14 8.63 -2.67
C LEU A 237 -9.35 9.45 -2.18
N LYS A 238 -9.20 10.76 -1.97
CA LYS A 238 -10.23 11.62 -1.35
C LYS A 238 -10.85 12.65 -2.30
N SER A 239 -10.21 12.98 -3.42
CA SER A 239 -10.46 14.14 -4.30
C SER A 239 -9.84 15.46 -3.82
N GLU A 240 -9.76 16.43 -4.72
CA GLU A 240 -9.26 17.79 -4.47
C GLU A 240 -10.02 18.51 -3.35
N ILE A 241 -11.35 18.39 -3.34
CA ILE A 241 -12.21 19.09 -2.36
C ILE A 241 -11.93 18.60 -0.93
N PHE A 242 -11.56 17.33 -0.77
CA PHE A 242 -11.26 16.70 0.51
C PHE A 242 -9.76 16.48 0.73
N ASN A 243 -8.90 17.13 -0.07
CA ASN A 243 -7.46 17.05 0.09
C ASN A 243 -7.01 18.00 1.23
N THR A 244 -6.99 17.46 2.44
CA THR A 244 -6.57 18.20 3.65
C THR A 244 -5.18 18.80 3.56
N VAL A 245 -4.27 18.14 2.83
CA VAL A 245 -2.88 18.58 2.68
C VAL A 245 -2.83 19.84 1.84
N GLU A 246 -3.57 19.87 0.72
CA GLU A 246 -3.69 21.07 -0.10
C GLU A 246 -4.37 22.22 0.64
N HIS A 247 -5.42 21.96 1.43
CA HIS A 247 -6.06 23.00 2.24
C HIS A 247 -5.15 23.58 3.33
N THR A 248 -4.20 22.79 3.80
CA THR A 248 -3.22 23.20 4.82
C THR A 248 -2.06 23.98 4.18
N LEU A 249 -1.45 23.42 3.15
CA LEU A 249 -0.28 23.99 2.47
C LEU A 249 -0.65 25.15 1.53
N LYS A 250 -1.90 25.23 1.08
CA LYS A 250 -2.44 26.23 0.15
C LYS A 250 -1.52 26.43 -1.07
N THR A 251 -1.00 25.32 -1.62
CA THR A 251 0.03 25.40 -2.65
C THR A 251 -0.53 26.00 -3.95
N GLY A 252 -1.83 25.84 -4.20
CA GLY A 252 -2.48 26.21 -5.44
C GLY A 252 -1.92 25.44 -6.63
N TYR A 253 -1.35 24.24 -6.43
CA TYR A 253 -0.59 23.54 -7.46
C TYR A 253 -1.43 23.29 -8.72
N HIS A 254 -2.72 22.98 -8.57
CA HIS A 254 -3.64 22.81 -9.70
C HIS A 254 -3.82 24.06 -10.57
N SER A 255 -3.70 25.24 -9.98
CA SER A 255 -3.82 26.52 -10.69
C SER A 255 -2.49 26.96 -11.31
N LYS A 256 -1.37 26.43 -10.80
CA LYS A 256 -0.01 26.69 -11.31
C LYS A 256 0.36 25.78 -12.49
N MET A 257 -0.26 24.62 -12.59
CA MET A 257 -0.07 23.69 -13.73
C MET A 257 -0.61 24.29 -15.02
N ILE A 258 0.17 24.17 -16.09
CA ILE A 258 -0.33 24.51 -17.44
C ILE A 258 -1.38 23.49 -17.90
N PRO A 259 -2.26 23.84 -18.87
CA PRO A 259 -3.35 22.95 -19.31
C PRO A 259 -2.88 21.57 -19.79
N GLU A 260 -1.75 21.51 -20.50
CA GLU A 260 -1.18 20.29 -21.07
C GLU A 260 -0.69 19.34 -19.96
N GLU A 261 0.08 19.87 -19.02
CA GLU A 261 0.53 19.15 -17.82
C GLU A 261 -0.65 18.62 -17.02
N LYS A 262 -1.63 19.49 -16.76
CA LYS A 262 -2.84 19.14 -16.02
C LYS A 262 -3.61 18.02 -16.72
N LYS A 263 -3.74 18.07 -18.05
CA LYS A 263 -4.42 17.03 -18.83
C LYS A 263 -3.71 15.67 -18.73
N VAL A 264 -2.37 15.65 -18.70
CA VAL A 264 -1.58 14.42 -18.53
C VAL A 264 -1.69 13.89 -17.11
N LEU A 265 -1.35 14.71 -16.12
CA LEU A 265 -1.25 14.30 -14.73
C LEU A 265 -2.62 13.98 -14.13
N MET A 266 -3.69 14.70 -14.49
CA MET A 266 -5.01 14.46 -13.88
C MET A 266 -5.77 13.30 -14.51
N GLY A 267 -5.49 12.99 -15.78
CA GLY A 267 -6.24 11.99 -16.55
C GLY A 267 -7.58 12.51 -17.07
N ALA A 268 -8.22 11.71 -17.93
CA ALA A 268 -9.47 12.08 -18.59
C ALA A 268 -10.73 11.79 -17.77
N CYS A 269 -10.61 11.01 -16.69
CA CYS A 269 -11.73 10.43 -15.97
C CYS A 269 -12.14 11.22 -14.73
N VAL A 270 -11.52 12.37 -14.43
CA VAL A 270 -11.85 13.16 -13.24
C VAL A 270 -13.20 13.87 -13.44
N HIS A 271 -14.18 13.56 -12.57
CA HIS A 271 -15.47 14.22 -12.59
C HIS A 271 -15.53 15.37 -11.56
N HIS A 272 -15.88 16.56 -12.03
CA HIS A 272 -16.11 17.73 -11.18
C HIS A 272 -17.62 17.86 -10.90
N VAL A 273 -18.11 17.13 -9.89
CA VAL A 273 -19.52 17.18 -9.46
C VAL A 273 -19.65 18.09 -8.23
N LYS A 274 -20.86 18.62 -7.99
CA LYS A 274 -21.18 19.36 -6.76
C LYS A 274 -20.83 18.52 -5.51
N LYS A 275 -20.40 19.20 -4.43
CA LYS A 275 -19.79 18.61 -3.21
C LYS A 275 -20.41 17.28 -2.75
N LEU A 276 -21.74 17.19 -2.62
CA LEU A 276 -22.42 15.99 -2.11
C LEU A 276 -22.25 14.72 -2.97
N ASN A 277 -22.02 14.86 -4.27
CA ASN A 277 -21.88 13.73 -5.19
C ASN A 277 -20.41 13.53 -5.64
N THR A 278 -19.47 14.19 -4.96
CA THR A 278 -18.05 14.07 -5.28
C THR A 278 -17.56 12.67 -4.94
N ARG A 279 -16.94 12.02 -5.91
CA ARG A 279 -16.30 10.72 -5.76
C ARG A 279 -14.80 10.90 -5.84
N SER A 280 -14.07 9.98 -5.22
CA SER A 280 -12.62 9.91 -5.38
C SER A 280 -12.25 9.72 -6.87
N PRO A 281 -11.15 10.32 -7.34
CA PRO A 281 -10.66 10.10 -8.70
C PRO A 281 -10.47 8.61 -9.04
N LEU A 282 -10.01 7.78 -8.09
CA LEU A 282 -9.93 6.34 -8.30
C LEU A 282 -11.28 5.70 -8.59
N MET A 283 -12.34 6.06 -7.85
CA MET A 283 -13.67 5.57 -8.18
C MET A 283 -14.11 6.01 -9.59
N ASN A 284 -13.76 7.22 -10.02
CA ASN A 284 -14.09 7.68 -11.36
C ASN A 284 -13.37 6.87 -12.45
N GLU A 285 -12.10 6.49 -12.25
CA GLU A 285 -11.35 5.62 -13.17
C GLU A 285 -12.07 4.27 -13.40
N MET A 286 -12.65 3.66 -12.35
CA MET A 286 -13.41 2.40 -12.48
C MET A 286 -14.66 2.50 -13.33
N PHE A 287 -15.27 3.70 -13.39
CA PHE A 287 -16.50 3.95 -14.13
C PHE A 287 -16.28 4.80 -15.39
N CYS A 288 -15.03 5.04 -15.74
CA CYS A 288 -14.67 5.85 -16.87
C CYS A 288 -15.14 5.23 -18.18
N ARG A 289 -15.51 6.08 -19.15
CA ARG A 289 -15.97 5.65 -20.48
C ARG A 289 -14.84 5.45 -21.48
N ARG A 290 -13.58 5.68 -21.09
CA ARG A 290 -12.42 5.46 -21.95
C ARG A 290 -12.27 3.97 -22.29
N PRO A 291 -11.66 3.62 -23.44
CA PRO A 291 -11.28 2.24 -23.73
C PRO A 291 -10.30 1.72 -22.66
N ILE A 292 -10.63 0.59 -22.03
CA ILE A 292 -9.81 -0.04 -20.98
C ILE A 292 -9.66 -1.52 -21.32
N ASP A 293 -8.45 -2.06 -21.19
CA ASP A 293 -8.25 -3.50 -21.15
C ASP A 293 -8.77 -4.06 -19.81
N PHE A 294 -9.93 -4.72 -19.83
CA PHE A 294 -10.57 -5.26 -18.62
C PHE A 294 -9.74 -6.32 -17.90
N ARG A 295 -8.70 -6.87 -18.54
CA ARG A 295 -7.76 -7.77 -17.86
C ARG A 295 -7.02 -7.02 -16.73
N LEU A 296 -6.76 -5.72 -16.89
CA LEU A 296 -6.20 -4.85 -15.82
C LEU A 296 -7.01 -4.97 -14.52
N MET A 297 -8.34 -4.98 -14.64
CA MET A 297 -9.22 -5.04 -13.48
C MET A 297 -9.23 -6.38 -12.76
N GLY A 298 -8.72 -7.45 -13.38
CA GLY A 298 -8.61 -8.77 -12.75
C GLY A 298 -7.18 -9.21 -12.45
N LEU A 299 -6.15 -8.41 -12.78
CA LEU A 299 -4.76 -8.74 -12.45
C LEU A 299 -4.61 -8.99 -10.94
N GLY A 300 -3.93 -10.07 -10.59
CA GLY A 300 -3.70 -10.49 -9.20
C GLY A 300 -4.84 -11.26 -8.55
N VAL A 301 -5.99 -11.41 -9.23
CA VAL A 301 -7.17 -12.12 -8.71
C VAL A 301 -7.67 -13.18 -9.67
N ILE A 302 -7.72 -12.86 -10.96
CA ILE A 302 -8.18 -13.75 -12.02
C ILE A 302 -6.96 -14.35 -12.71
N LYS A 303 -6.92 -15.68 -12.81
CA LYS A 303 -5.95 -16.39 -13.65
C LYS A 303 -6.35 -16.22 -15.12
N TYR A 304 -5.48 -15.60 -15.90
CA TYR A 304 -5.66 -15.47 -17.35
C TYR A 304 -4.80 -16.52 -18.05
N THR A 305 -5.31 -17.08 -19.15
CA THR A 305 -4.58 -18.08 -19.95
C THR A 305 -3.45 -17.46 -20.76
N GLN A 306 -3.66 -16.23 -21.26
CA GLN A 306 -2.68 -15.47 -22.04
C GLN A 306 -2.77 -13.99 -21.65
N LEU A 307 -1.63 -13.43 -21.25
CA LEU A 307 -1.43 -12.00 -21.00
C LEU A 307 -0.52 -11.43 -22.08
N SER A 308 -0.70 -10.16 -22.44
CA SER A 308 0.28 -9.43 -23.24
C SER A 308 1.50 -9.12 -22.38
N THR A 309 2.65 -8.84 -23.00
CA THR A 309 3.90 -8.48 -22.30
C THR A 309 3.69 -7.35 -21.28
N ARG A 310 2.94 -6.30 -21.67
CA ARG A 310 2.55 -5.22 -20.76
C ARG A 310 1.75 -5.73 -19.56
N LEU A 311 0.71 -6.54 -19.77
CA LEU A 311 -0.12 -7.01 -18.66
C LEU A 311 0.63 -7.98 -17.74
N ASP A 312 1.55 -8.76 -18.29
CA ASP A 312 2.39 -9.68 -17.52
C ASP A 312 3.38 -8.91 -16.65
N PHE A 313 3.98 -7.84 -17.20
CA PHE A 313 4.76 -6.86 -16.44
C PHE A 313 3.95 -6.24 -15.28
N LEU A 314 2.73 -5.76 -15.58
CA LEU A 314 1.86 -5.14 -14.57
C LEU A 314 1.42 -6.17 -13.50
N HIS A 315 1.17 -7.41 -13.92
CA HIS A 315 0.85 -8.50 -13.01
C HIS A 315 2.01 -8.81 -12.07
N LEU A 316 3.23 -8.89 -12.59
CA LEU A 316 4.44 -9.14 -11.82
C LEU A 316 4.64 -8.06 -10.74
N VAL A 317 4.49 -6.79 -11.11
CA VAL A 317 4.60 -5.65 -10.19
C VAL A 317 3.54 -5.69 -9.09
N VAL A 318 2.27 -5.90 -9.45
CA VAL A 318 1.15 -5.78 -8.50
C VAL A 318 0.96 -7.03 -7.64
N SER A 319 1.30 -8.22 -8.14
CA SER A 319 0.92 -9.49 -7.50
C SER A 319 1.94 -10.63 -7.66
N GLY A 320 3.03 -10.40 -8.39
CA GLY A 320 4.08 -11.39 -8.54
C GLY A 320 4.99 -11.51 -7.31
N PRO A 321 5.71 -12.63 -7.17
CA PRO A 321 6.78 -12.75 -6.18
C PRO A 321 7.89 -11.73 -6.47
N GLU A 322 8.46 -11.13 -5.42
CA GLU A 322 9.45 -10.05 -5.55
C GLU A 322 10.79 -10.55 -6.08
N GLU A 323 11.11 -11.84 -5.90
CA GLU A 323 12.31 -12.46 -6.46
C GLU A 323 12.34 -12.39 -7.99
N LYS A 324 11.17 -12.52 -8.63
CA LYS A 324 11.04 -12.42 -10.08
C LYS A 324 11.19 -11.00 -10.61
N LEU A 325 11.05 -9.97 -9.75
CA LEU A 325 11.35 -8.61 -10.15
C LEU A 325 12.85 -8.48 -10.46
N LEU A 326 13.70 -9.01 -9.58
CA LEU A 326 15.15 -9.02 -9.81
C LEU A 326 15.52 -9.81 -11.08
N GLU A 327 14.96 -11.00 -11.27
CA GLU A 327 15.20 -11.83 -12.48
C GLU A 327 14.84 -11.10 -13.78
N SER A 328 13.84 -10.22 -13.73
CA SER A 328 13.38 -9.42 -14.85
C SER A 328 14.12 -8.07 -14.97
N ASN A 329 15.16 -7.82 -14.16
CA ASN A 329 15.83 -6.53 -14.00
C ASN A 329 14.84 -5.38 -13.71
N MET A 330 13.85 -5.65 -12.88
CA MET A 330 12.82 -4.72 -12.45
C MET A 330 12.91 -4.45 -10.95
N SER A 331 12.58 -3.23 -10.54
CA SER A 331 12.37 -2.86 -9.15
C SER A 331 11.24 -1.84 -9.08
N VAL A 332 10.56 -1.74 -7.94
CA VAL A 332 9.50 -0.74 -7.71
C VAL A 332 9.93 0.10 -6.52
N GLY A 333 10.65 1.19 -6.81
CA GLY A 333 11.42 1.90 -5.81
C GLY A 333 12.47 0.97 -5.21
N LEU A 334 12.49 0.82 -3.89
CA LEU A 334 13.40 -0.09 -3.20
C LEU A 334 12.98 -1.57 -3.34
N ILE A 335 11.71 -1.86 -3.61
CA ILE A 335 11.18 -3.24 -3.63
C ILE A 335 11.79 -4.02 -4.78
N GLY A 336 12.33 -5.21 -4.48
CA GLY A 336 13.05 -6.05 -5.44
C GLY A 336 14.54 -5.77 -5.56
N MET A 337 15.06 -4.73 -4.87
CA MET A 337 16.50 -4.47 -4.79
C MET A 337 17.17 -5.33 -3.71
N PRO A 338 18.47 -5.67 -3.84
CA PRO A 338 19.22 -6.34 -2.78
C PRO A 338 19.21 -5.55 -1.47
N ARG A 339 18.81 -6.20 -0.37
CA ARG A 339 18.70 -5.54 0.94
C ARG A 339 20.04 -5.10 1.51
N SER A 340 21.14 -5.73 1.10
CA SER A 340 22.51 -5.36 1.47
C SER A 340 22.90 -3.93 1.07
N LEU A 341 22.21 -3.33 0.08
CA LEU A 341 22.47 -1.97 -0.36
C LEU A 341 21.93 -0.89 0.61
N PHE A 342 21.17 -1.30 1.62
CA PHE A 342 20.47 -0.41 2.52
C PHE A 342 20.80 -0.69 3.98
N ASP A 343 20.70 0.36 4.80
CA ASP A 343 20.82 0.26 6.25
C ASP A 343 19.58 -0.38 6.89
N ILE A 344 19.57 -0.43 8.23
CA ILE A 344 18.49 -1.01 9.03
C ILE A 344 17.13 -0.34 8.73
N MET A 345 17.16 0.95 8.41
CA MET A 345 16.00 1.78 8.13
C MET A 345 15.73 1.89 6.62
N LEU A 346 16.30 1.03 5.78
CA LEU A 346 16.18 1.09 4.32
C LEU A 346 16.67 2.43 3.70
N ARG A 347 17.66 3.09 4.31
CA ARG A 347 18.37 4.22 3.70
C ARG A 347 19.54 3.70 2.88
N PRO A 348 19.84 4.27 1.69
CA PRO A 348 20.95 3.80 0.86
C PRO A 348 22.31 3.94 1.59
N ILE A 349 23.13 2.89 1.59
CA ILE A 349 24.48 2.94 2.16
C ILE A 349 25.41 3.62 1.17
N VAL A 350 26.05 4.72 1.61
CA VAL A 350 27.01 5.49 0.81
C VAL A 350 28.26 4.63 0.56
N GLY A 351 28.62 4.42 -0.70
CA GLY A 351 29.82 3.67 -1.12
C GLY A 351 29.54 2.30 -1.76
N GLN A 352 28.41 1.65 -1.43
CA GLN A 352 27.94 0.43 -2.13
C GLN A 352 26.93 0.74 -3.24
N THR A 353 26.37 1.95 -3.23
CA THR A 353 25.45 2.44 -4.24
C THR A 353 26.19 3.28 -5.26
N THR A 354 26.23 2.82 -6.52
CA THR A 354 26.74 3.63 -7.65
C THR A 354 25.86 4.88 -7.83
N GLU A 355 26.34 5.93 -8.52
CA GLU A 355 25.49 7.11 -8.81
C GLU A 355 24.22 6.73 -9.57
N LYS A 356 24.28 5.69 -10.42
CA LYS A 356 23.10 5.05 -11.02
C LYS A 356 22.14 4.49 -9.98
N SER A 357 22.65 3.84 -8.93
CA SER A 357 21.84 3.31 -7.82
C SER A 357 21.18 4.39 -6.96
N LYS A 358 21.74 5.61 -6.91
CA LYS A 358 21.13 6.75 -6.22
C LYS A 358 20.05 7.43 -7.08
N ALA A 359 20.22 7.47 -8.39
CA ALA A 359 19.20 7.92 -9.33
C ALA A 359 18.06 6.89 -9.48
N SER A 360 18.39 5.59 -9.52
CA SER A 360 17.46 4.45 -9.70
C SER A 360 16.52 4.19 -8.52
N VAL A 361 16.67 4.90 -7.41
CA VAL A 361 15.68 4.90 -6.32
C VAL A 361 14.34 5.43 -6.85
N ILE A 362 14.38 6.32 -7.85
CA ILE A 362 13.27 6.56 -8.77
C ILE A 362 13.44 5.52 -9.87
N MET A 363 12.49 4.58 -9.95
CA MET A 363 12.49 3.49 -10.93
C MET A 363 13.14 3.84 -12.28
N ASP A 364 13.93 2.91 -12.83
CA ASP A 364 14.20 2.83 -14.29
C ASP A 364 12.93 2.33 -15.00
N LEU A 365 11.80 3.01 -14.77
CA LEU A 365 10.58 2.73 -15.49
C LEU A 365 10.75 3.23 -16.91
N PRO A 366 10.42 2.40 -17.92
CA PRO A 366 10.37 2.92 -19.26
C PRO A 366 9.29 4.00 -19.31
N SER A 367 9.64 5.18 -19.80
CA SER A 367 8.68 6.29 -20.01
C SER A 367 7.53 5.88 -20.93
N VAL A 368 7.76 4.83 -21.74
CA VAL A 368 6.78 4.15 -22.56
C VAL A 368 6.89 2.66 -22.30
N PHE A 369 5.86 2.04 -21.73
CA PHE A 369 5.83 0.59 -21.50
C PHE A 369 6.02 -0.20 -22.80
N PRO A 370 6.54 -1.44 -22.74
CA PRO A 370 6.64 -2.33 -23.88
C PRO A 370 5.23 -2.70 -24.38
N ASP A 371 4.68 -1.87 -25.26
CA ASP A 371 3.46 -2.15 -25.98
C ASP A 371 3.80 -3.08 -27.14
N THR A 372 3.66 -4.38 -26.93
CA THR A 372 3.31 -5.24 -28.07
C THR A 372 1.92 -4.82 -28.52
N SER A 373 1.78 -4.52 -29.81
CA SER A 373 0.59 -4.13 -30.56
C SER A 373 -0.58 -5.13 -30.50
N ALA A 374 -0.94 -5.58 -29.30
CA ALA A 374 -2.25 -6.17 -29.11
C ALA A 374 -3.22 -5.01 -29.23
N GLU A 375 -3.94 -4.93 -30.35
CA GLU A 375 -5.10 -4.06 -30.46
C GLU A 375 -5.91 -4.21 -29.18
N VAL A 376 -6.09 -3.11 -28.45
CA VAL A 376 -7.06 -3.05 -27.37
C VAL A 376 -8.40 -3.30 -28.03
N ARG A 377 -8.80 -4.57 -28.15
CA ARG A 377 -10.05 -4.93 -28.81
C ARG A 377 -11.13 -4.21 -28.02
N PRO A 378 -11.85 -3.26 -28.64
CA PRO A 378 -12.89 -2.54 -27.94
C PRO A 378 -13.87 -3.57 -27.43
N VAL A 379 -13.93 -3.66 -26.11
CA VAL A 379 -14.76 -4.63 -25.42
C VAL A 379 -16.20 -4.24 -25.67
N SER A 380 -17.01 -5.19 -26.16
CA SER A 380 -18.43 -4.94 -26.38
C SER A 380 -19.07 -4.49 -25.07
N GLN A 381 -20.06 -3.59 -25.12
CA GLN A 381 -20.83 -3.16 -23.94
C GLN A 381 -21.31 -4.35 -23.08
N THR A 382 -21.52 -5.51 -23.70
CA THR A 382 -21.86 -6.78 -23.06
C THR A 382 -20.77 -7.30 -22.12
N GLN A 383 -19.50 -7.27 -22.53
CA GLN A 383 -18.38 -7.71 -21.69
C GLN A 383 -18.10 -6.73 -20.55
N LEU A 384 -18.23 -5.41 -20.77
CA LEU A 384 -18.21 -4.40 -19.71
C LEU A 384 -19.33 -4.64 -18.68
N ARG A 385 -20.56 -4.90 -19.15
CA ARG A 385 -21.69 -5.27 -18.28
C ARG A 385 -21.43 -6.57 -17.53
N ARG A 386 -20.85 -7.60 -18.18
CA ARG A 386 -20.50 -8.88 -17.54
C ARG A 386 -19.45 -8.68 -16.45
N TRP A 387 -18.42 -7.87 -16.70
CA TRP A 387 -17.41 -7.54 -15.70
C TRP A 387 -18.03 -6.74 -14.56
N ARG A 388 -18.81 -5.68 -14.82
CA ARG A 388 -19.53 -4.94 -13.77
C ARG A 388 -20.42 -5.86 -12.93
N ASN A 389 -21.17 -6.76 -13.58
CA ASN A 389 -22.00 -7.74 -12.89
C ASN A 389 -21.17 -8.78 -12.14
N ARG A 390 -19.95 -9.09 -12.58
CA ARG A 390 -19.02 -9.99 -11.88
C ARG A 390 -18.37 -9.29 -10.71
N PHE A 391 -17.92 -8.05 -10.86
CA PHE A 391 -17.45 -7.18 -9.79
C PHE A 391 -18.54 -7.06 -8.72
N ILE A 392 -19.76 -6.66 -9.10
CA ILE A 392 -20.93 -6.63 -8.20
C ILE A 392 -21.20 -8.00 -7.53
N ARG A 393 -20.90 -9.12 -8.19
CA ARG A 393 -21.04 -10.47 -7.60
C ARG A 393 -19.90 -10.86 -6.67
N LEU A 394 -18.65 -10.54 -7.02
CA LEU A 394 -17.45 -10.72 -6.19
C LEU A 394 -17.51 -9.85 -4.93
N THR A 395 -18.31 -8.78 -4.97
CA THR A 395 -18.55 -7.87 -3.86
C THR A 395 -19.87 -8.17 -3.13
N LYS A 396 -20.65 -9.15 -3.60
CA LYS A 396 -21.79 -9.71 -2.86
C LYS A 396 -21.28 -10.89 -2.01
N PRO A 397 -21.84 -11.10 -0.80
CA PRO A 397 -21.41 -12.21 0.04
C PRO A 397 -21.76 -13.54 -0.64
N THR A 398 -20.75 -14.39 -0.80
CA THR A 398 -20.89 -15.80 -1.12
C THR A 398 -21.63 -16.49 0.02
N SER A 399 -22.88 -16.87 -0.20
CA SER A 399 -23.54 -17.91 0.59
C SER A 399 -23.07 -19.26 0.05
N ALA A 400 -21.89 -19.72 0.46
CA ALA A 400 -21.38 -21.03 0.06
C ALA A 400 -20.44 -21.60 1.12
N THR A 401 -21.03 -21.98 2.26
CA THR A 401 -20.61 -23.09 3.13
C THR A 401 -21.74 -23.43 4.10
N VAL A 402 -22.88 -23.85 3.56
CA VAL A 402 -23.87 -24.69 4.28
C VAL A 402 -24.42 -25.69 3.27
N ALA A 403 -23.63 -26.71 2.95
CA ALA A 403 -24.10 -27.92 2.26
C ALA A 403 -23.00 -28.99 2.30
N ALA A 404 -22.76 -29.57 3.47
CA ALA A 404 -22.23 -30.93 3.63
C ALA A 404 -22.28 -31.34 5.11
N ALA A 405 -23.49 -31.44 5.66
CA ALA A 405 -23.74 -32.27 6.82
C ALA A 405 -25.01 -33.06 6.50
N ALA A 406 -24.81 -34.25 5.94
CA ALA A 406 -25.90 -35.22 5.80
C ALA A 406 -26.34 -35.65 7.21
N PRO A 407 -27.64 -35.75 7.49
CA PRO A 407 -28.12 -36.19 8.79
C PRO A 407 -27.86 -37.69 8.95
N VAL A 408 -27.07 -38.04 9.96
CA VAL A 408 -26.97 -39.42 10.45
C VAL A 408 -28.31 -39.79 11.07
N VAL A 409 -28.99 -40.75 10.46
CA VAL A 409 -30.22 -41.37 10.96
C VAL A 409 -29.89 -42.13 12.26
N PRO A 410 -30.62 -41.96 13.37
CA PRO A 410 -30.41 -42.77 14.56
C PRO A 410 -30.93 -44.19 14.32
N ALA A 411 -30.06 -45.18 14.51
CA ALA A 411 -30.45 -46.58 14.52
C ALA A 411 -31.46 -46.83 15.64
N ARG A 412 -32.61 -47.41 15.27
CA ARG A 412 -33.61 -47.96 16.18
C ARG A 412 -32.96 -48.98 17.11
N ALA A 413 -33.19 -48.79 18.41
CA ALA A 413 -33.06 -49.85 19.40
C ALA A 413 -34.02 -51.00 19.05
N VAL A 414 -33.48 -52.21 18.96
CA VAL A 414 -34.24 -53.45 19.10
C VAL A 414 -33.84 -54.02 20.46
N SER A 415 -34.87 -54.28 21.25
CA SER A 415 -34.90 -54.93 22.55
C SER A 415 -34.11 -56.24 22.62
N ALA A 416 -33.43 -56.42 23.75
CA ALA A 416 -33.65 -57.57 24.62
C ALA A 416 -33.94 -57.03 26.03
#